data_AF-A0A9P6GJY1-F1
#
_entry.id   AF-A0A9P6GJY1-F1
#
_cell.length_a   1.000
_cell.length_b   1.000
_cell.length_c   1.000
_cell.angle_alpha   90.00
_cell.angle_beta   90.00
_cell.angle_gamma   90.00
#
_symmetry.space_group_name_H-M   'P 1'
#
loop_
_entity.id
_entity.type
_entity.pdbx_description
1 polymer ?
#
loop_
_entity_poly.entity_id
_entity_poly.type
_entity_poly.pdbx_seq_one_letter_code
_entity_poly.pdbx_strand_id
1 'polypeptide(L)'
;MTSQIPVMFTLPPSNRHELILLDIEKPSLKALNKQVTATIASSPNCEEYMAKHKPADAPKEQILELKVHWSSAGRDRTVWPEYTIVTEANFAAILEVLGKGDAKDVLEVKVGKEE
;
A
#
# COMPACT_ATOMS: atom_id res chain seq x y z
N MET A 1 -9.19 20.57 9.23
CA MET A 1 -7.88 20.42 8.57
C MET A 1 -7.84 18.97 8.16
N THR A 2 -7.71 18.68 6.86
CA THR A 2 -7.69 17.29 6.37
C THR A 2 -6.47 16.57 6.94
N SER A 3 -6.66 15.64 7.86
CA SER A 3 -5.60 14.81 8.41
C SER A 3 -5.20 13.77 7.37
N GLN A 4 -4.09 14.03 6.66
CA GLN A 4 -3.52 13.10 5.70
C GLN A 4 -2.11 12.69 6.11
N ILE A 5 -1.76 11.44 5.83
CA ILE A 5 -0.41 10.92 6.08
C ILE A 5 0.22 10.44 4.76
N PRO A 6 1.52 10.71 4.52
CA PRO A 6 2.21 10.17 3.38
C PRO A 6 2.51 8.69 3.59
N VAL A 7 2.23 7.86 2.58
CA VAL A 7 2.57 6.43 2.58
C VAL A 7 3.24 6.08 1.26
N MET A 8 4.40 5.41 1.36
CA MET A 8 5.05 4.76 0.23
C MET A 8 4.46 3.37 0.05
N PHE A 9 4.13 3.00 -1.17
CA PHE A 9 3.73 1.64 -1.50
C PHE A 9 4.59 1.03 -2.61
N THR A 10 4.69 -0.30 -2.63
CA THR A 10 5.43 -1.09 -3.62
C THR A 10 4.54 -2.13 -4.29
N LEU A 11 4.95 -2.61 -5.47
CA LEU A 11 4.26 -3.62 -6.27
C LEU A 11 5.15 -4.85 -6.51
N PRO A 12 5.08 -5.91 -5.69
CA PRO A 12 5.88 -7.11 -5.88
C PRO A 12 5.64 -7.77 -7.25
N PRO A 13 6.68 -8.37 -7.87
CA PRO A 13 8.05 -8.53 -7.38
C PRO A 13 8.96 -7.32 -7.67
N SER A 14 8.40 -6.18 -8.07
CA SER A 14 9.15 -4.98 -8.42
C SER A 14 9.51 -4.15 -7.19
N ASN A 15 10.71 -3.57 -7.19
CA ASN A 15 11.11 -2.54 -6.21
C ASN A 15 10.59 -1.14 -6.58
N ARG A 16 9.73 -1.05 -7.61
CA ARG A 16 9.04 0.19 -7.96
C ARG A 16 8.13 0.58 -6.82
N HIS A 17 8.15 1.88 -6.51
CA HIS A 17 7.40 2.47 -5.43
C HIS A 17 6.69 3.72 -5.91
N GLU A 18 5.64 4.09 -5.20
CA GLU A 18 4.94 5.35 -5.38
C GLU A 18 4.48 5.87 -4.01
N LEU A 19 4.26 7.18 -3.92
CA LEU A 19 3.81 7.87 -2.72
C LEU A 19 2.36 8.35 -2.89
N ILE A 20 1.55 8.13 -1.87
CA ILE A 20 0.18 8.66 -1.80
C ILE A 20 -0.07 9.36 -0.46
N LEU A 21 -0.97 10.33 -0.48
CA LEU A 21 -1.52 10.92 0.74
C LEU A 21 -2.80 10.16 1.11
N LEU A 22 -2.76 9.44 2.23
CA LEU A 22 -3.90 8.72 2.77
C LEU A 22 -4.68 9.59 3.72
N ASP A 23 -6.00 9.64 3.51
CA ASP A 23 -6.95 10.25 4.45
C ASP A 23 -7.13 9.33 5.67
N ILE A 24 -6.90 9.87 6.86
CA ILE A 24 -7.05 9.16 8.13
C ILE A 24 -8.30 9.58 8.92
N GLU A 25 -9.11 10.52 8.43
CA GLU A 25 -10.35 10.91 9.12
C GLU A 25 -11.42 9.81 9.05
N LYS A 26 -11.50 9.10 7.94
CA LYS A 26 -12.45 8.00 7.70
C LYS A 26 -11.79 6.86 6.95
N PRO A 27 -10.85 6.13 7.59
CA PRO A 27 -10.09 5.11 6.91
C PRO A 27 -10.98 3.92 6.54
N SER A 28 -10.90 3.49 5.29
CA SER A 28 -11.50 2.23 4.83
C SER A 28 -10.61 1.58 3.78
N LEU A 29 -10.53 0.25 3.77
CA LEU A 29 -9.75 -0.44 2.73
C LEU A 29 -10.36 -0.22 1.35
N LYS A 30 -11.68 -0.04 1.25
CA LYS A 30 -12.33 0.33 -0.02
C LYS A 30 -11.78 1.64 -0.59
N ALA A 31 -11.61 2.68 0.23
CA ALA A 31 -11.07 3.95 -0.22
C ALA A 31 -9.59 3.82 -0.60
N LEU A 32 -8.80 3.14 0.23
CA LEU A 32 -7.40 2.83 -0.05
C LEU A 32 -7.25 2.08 -1.37
N ASN A 33 -8.03 1.02 -1.57
CA ASN A 33 -7.97 0.19 -2.77
C ASN A 33 -8.30 1.00 -4.02
N LYS A 34 -9.33 1.83 -3.95
CA LYS A 34 -9.69 2.73 -5.05
C LYS A 34 -8.54 3.69 -5.39
N GLN A 35 -7.93 4.30 -4.39
CA GLN A 35 -6.84 5.26 -4.58
C GLN A 35 -5.59 4.59 -5.15
N VAL A 36 -5.14 3.50 -4.53
CA VAL A 36 -3.96 2.73 -4.98
C VAL A 36 -4.16 2.24 -6.42
N THR A 37 -5.31 1.64 -6.75
CA THR A 37 -5.57 1.16 -8.11
C THR A 37 -5.58 2.30 -9.13
N ALA A 38 -6.13 3.46 -8.77
CA ALA A 38 -6.10 4.64 -9.63
C ALA A 38 -4.65 5.13 -9.84
N THR A 39 -3.84 5.19 -8.78
CA THR A 39 -2.44 5.58 -8.85
C THR A 39 -1.62 4.62 -9.71
N ILE A 40 -1.78 3.30 -9.53
CA ILE A 40 -1.11 2.28 -10.34
C ILE A 40 -1.44 2.47 -11.84
N ALA A 41 -2.68 2.82 -12.16
CA ALA A 41 -3.13 2.97 -13.54
C ALA A 41 -2.63 4.25 -14.23
N SER A 42 -2.29 5.30 -13.47
CA SER A 42 -1.92 6.61 -14.01
C SER A 42 -0.47 7.03 -13.76
N SER A 43 0.22 6.41 -12.81
CA SER A 43 1.58 6.81 -12.44
C SER A 43 2.63 6.22 -13.40
N PRO A 44 3.51 7.07 -13.97
CA PRO A 44 4.68 6.62 -14.72
C PRO A 44 5.62 5.72 -13.89
N ASN A 45 5.65 5.87 -12.57
CA ASN A 45 6.46 5.02 -11.69
C ASN A 45 5.92 3.58 -11.62
N CYS A 46 4.66 3.37 -11.96
CA CYS A 46 4.00 2.07 -11.99
C CYS A 46 3.88 1.48 -13.41
N GLU A 47 4.19 2.25 -14.47
CA GLU A 47 4.00 1.82 -15.87
C GLU A 47 4.75 0.54 -16.22
N GLU A 48 5.99 0.35 -15.77
CA GLU A 48 6.77 -0.86 -16.06
C GLU A 48 6.15 -2.14 -15.49
N TYR A 49 5.49 -2.03 -14.34
CA TYR A 49 4.72 -3.14 -13.78
C TYR A 49 3.52 -3.44 -14.68
N MET A 50 2.76 -2.40 -15.04
CA MET A 50 1.59 -2.54 -15.90
C MET A 50 1.94 -3.07 -17.30
N ALA A 51 3.06 -2.64 -17.88
CA ALA A 51 3.50 -3.09 -19.20
C ALA A 51 3.87 -4.58 -19.23
N LYS A 52 4.34 -5.14 -18.12
CA LYS A 52 4.66 -6.57 -17.99
C LYS A 52 3.44 -7.42 -17.62
N HIS A 53 2.44 -6.85 -16.95
CA HIS A 53 1.34 -7.59 -16.33
C HIS A 53 -0.06 -7.31 -16.92
N LYS A 54 -0.24 -6.29 -17.77
CA LYS A 54 -1.46 -6.07 -18.58
C LYS A 54 -1.34 -6.62 -20.01
N PRO A 55 -1.98 -7.74 -20.33
CA PRO A 55 -2.51 -7.99 -21.66
C PRO A 55 -3.52 -6.89 -22.04
N ALA A 56 -3.57 -6.51 -23.33
CA ALA A 56 -4.41 -5.41 -23.84
C ALA A 56 -5.92 -5.55 -23.52
N ASP A 57 -6.41 -6.78 -23.32
CA ASP A 57 -7.82 -7.11 -22.99
C ASP A 57 -7.98 -7.78 -21.60
N ALA A 58 -7.02 -7.62 -20.69
CA ALA A 58 -7.10 -8.26 -19.38
C ALA A 58 -8.14 -7.60 -18.46
N PRO A 59 -8.82 -8.39 -17.60
CA PRO A 59 -9.62 -7.87 -16.50
C PRO A 59 -8.83 -6.88 -15.65
N LYS A 60 -9.51 -5.88 -15.08
CA LYS A 60 -8.86 -4.93 -14.16
C LYS A 60 -8.25 -5.71 -13.00
N GLU A 61 -6.95 -5.55 -12.81
CA GLU A 61 -6.26 -6.09 -11.64
C GLU A 61 -6.92 -5.54 -10.38
N GLN A 62 -7.10 -6.41 -9.40
CA GLN A 62 -7.59 -6.06 -8.08
C GLN A 62 -6.49 -6.28 -7.04
N ILE A 63 -6.58 -5.55 -5.94
CA ILE A 63 -5.71 -5.75 -4.79
C ILE A 63 -6.12 -7.05 -4.11
N LEU A 64 -5.22 -8.02 -4.12
CA LEU A 64 -5.39 -9.33 -3.47
C LEU A 64 -4.96 -9.30 -2.02
N GLU A 65 -3.90 -8.56 -1.72
CA GLU A 65 -3.32 -8.50 -0.39
C GLU A 65 -2.63 -7.15 -0.17
N LEU A 66 -2.71 -6.67 1.07
CA LEU A 66 -2.02 -5.49 1.56
C LEU A 66 -1.18 -5.91 2.77
N LYS A 67 0.09 -5.55 2.79
CA LYS A 67 0.98 -5.71 3.94
C LYS A 67 1.68 -4.41 4.26
N VAL A 68 1.92 -4.14 5.53
CA VAL A 68 2.86 -3.09 5.92
C VAL A 68 4.15 -3.76 6.35
N HIS A 69 5.24 -3.47 5.64
CA HIS A 69 6.59 -3.82 6.05
C HIS A 69 7.10 -2.74 7.02
N TRP A 70 7.44 -3.19 8.22
CA TRP A 70 7.85 -2.30 9.28
C TRP A 70 9.33 -2.00 9.18
N SER A 71 9.67 -0.72 9.18
CA SER A 71 11.06 -0.31 9.31
C SER A 71 11.62 -0.80 10.63
N SER A 72 12.82 -1.35 10.56
CA SER A 72 13.58 -1.71 11.74
C SER A 72 14.17 -0.52 12.51
N ALA A 73 14.22 0.66 11.90
CA ALA A 73 14.83 1.82 12.52
C ALA A 73 13.98 2.28 13.72
N GLY A 74 14.54 2.21 14.92
CA GLY A 74 13.85 2.63 16.14
C GLY A 74 12.83 1.63 16.68
N ARG A 75 12.81 0.39 16.19
CA ARG A 75 11.92 -0.67 16.67
C ARG A 75 12.68 -1.91 17.14
N ASP A 76 12.17 -2.55 18.18
CA ASP A 76 12.68 -3.83 18.66
C ASP A 76 12.21 -4.97 17.75
N ARG A 77 13.15 -5.56 17.00
CA ARG A 77 12.88 -6.66 16.05
C ARG A 77 12.53 -7.98 16.72
N THR A 78 12.69 -8.11 18.04
CA THR A 78 12.27 -9.31 18.76
C THR A 78 10.76 -9.33 19.02
N VAL A 79 10.14 -8.15 18.98
CA VAL A 79 8.70 -7.96 19.22
C VAL A 79 7.97 -7.54 17.94
N TRP A 80 8.57 -6.66 17.13
CA TRP A 80 7.97 -6.22 15.87
C TRP A 80 8.17 -7.26 14.77
N PRO A 81 7.09 -7.71 14.12
CA PRO A 81 7.21 -8.59 12.98
C PRO A 81 7.82 -7.83 11.78
N GLU A 82 8.33 -8.57 10.80
CA GLU A 82 8.81 -7.99 9.54
C GLU A 82 7.69 -7.23 8.81
N TYR A 83 6.51 -7.84 8.75
CA TYR A 83 5.33 -7.25 8.14
C TYR A 83 4.06 -7.56 8.93
N THR A 84 2.99 -6.81 8.63
CA THR A 84 1.64 -7.10 9.12
C THR A 84 0.66 -7.08 7.97
N ILE A 85 -0.17 -8.11 7.86
CA ILE A 85 -1.26 -8.15 6.88
C ILE A 85 -2.33 -7.15 7.31
N VAL A 86 -2.69 -6.27 6.38
CA VAL A 86 -3.72 -5.26 6.59
C VAL A 86 -5.09 -5.90 6.45
N THR A 87 -5.95 -5.65 7.42
CA THR A 87 -7.34 -6.11 7.46
C THR A 87 -8.23 -4.95 7.88
N GLU A 88 -9.53 -5.01 7.59
CA GLU A 88 -10.47 -3.96 8.03
C GLU A 88 -10.41 -3.74 9.56
N ALA A 89 -10.18 -4.81 10.33
CA ALA A 89 -10.13 -4.75 11.79
C ALA A 89 -8.90 -3.99 12.33
N ASN A 90 -7.75 -4.07 11.66
CA ASN A 90 -6.50 -3.45 12.14
C ASN A 90 -6.12 -2.17 11.38
N PHE A 91 -6.82 -1.85 10.28
CA PHE A 91 -6.41 -0.77 9.39
C PHE A 91 -6.31 0.59 10.08
N ALA A 92 -7.31 0.95 10.89
CA ALA A 92 -7.28 2.21 11.63
C ALA A 92 -6.07 2.30 12.59
N ALA A 93 -5.73 1.20 13.29
CA ALA A 93 -4.57 1.17 14.18
C ALA A 93 -3.25 1.24 13.40
N ILE A 94 -3.17 0.61 12.23
CA ILE A 94 -2.00 0.69 11.35
C ILE A 94 -1.77 2.13 10.89
N LEU A 95 -2.82 2.86 10.51
CA LEU A 95 -2.70 4.26 10.09
C LEU A 95 -2.21 5.17 11.22
N GLU A 96 -2.65 4.94 12.46
CA GLU A 96 -2.14 5.65 13.63
C GLU A 96 -0.64 5.41 13.85
N VAL A 97 -0.16 4.19 13.61
CA VAL A 97 1.28 3.88 13.68
C VAL A 97 2.03 4.56 12.55
N LEU A 98 1.52 4.46 11.31
CA LEU A 98 2.14 5.08 10.13
C LEU A 98 2.21 6.61 10.26
N GLY A 99 1.15 7.24 10.76
CA GLY A 99 1.07 8.69 10.94
C GLY A 99 2.00 9.24 12.02
N LYS A 100 2.46 8.40 12.95
CA LYS A 100 3.48 8.74 13.95
C LYS A 100 4.90 8.41 13.47
N GLY A 101 5.02 7.66 12.38
CA GLY A 101 6.31 7.30 11.80
C GLY A 101 6.83 8.39 10.86
N ASP A 102 8.14 8.38 10.60
CA ASP A 102 8.78 9.30 9.65
C ASP A 102 8.67 8.80 8.19
N ALA A 103 7.52 8.24 7.80
CA ALA A 103 7.30 7.61 6.49
C ALA A 103 8.34 6.53 6.12
N LYS A 104 8.87 5.81 7.12
CA LYS A 104 9.88 4.76 6.95
C LYS A 104 9.30 3.38 6.63
N ASP A 105 8.00 3.21 6.89
CA ASP A 105 7.27 1.97 6.66
C ASP A 105 6.74 1.92 5.23
N VAL A 106 6.58 0.70 4.71
CA VAL A 106 6.23 0.49 3.30
C VAL A 106 4.96 -0.33 3.20
N LEU A 107 3.98 0.17 2.47
CA LEU A 107 2.78 -0.58 2.10
C LEU A 107 3.09 -1.46 0.90
N GLU A 108 3.24 -2.76 1.08
CA GLU A 108 3.29 -3.70 -0.03
C GLU A 108 1.87 -3.97 -0.55
N VAL A 109 1.67 -3.78 -1.85
CA VAL A 109 0.39 -4.00 -2.54
C VAL A 109 0.55 -5.13 -3.54
N LYS A 110 -0.07 -6.28 -3.24
CA LYS A 110 -0.16 -7.39 -4.18
C LYS A 110 -1.41 -7.23 -5.02
N VAL A 111 -1.22 -7.08 -6.32
CA VAL A 111 -2.32 -7.07 -7.30
C VAL A 111 -2.36 -8.37 -8.09
N GLY A 112 -3.55 -8.71 -8.60
CA GLY A 112 -3.74 -9.87 -9.47
C GLY A 112 -5.17 -9.98 -9.95
N LYS A 113 -5.50 -11.11 -10.56
CA LYS A 113 -6.85 -11.44 -11.03
C LYS A 113 -7.61 -12.15 -9.91
N GLU A 114 -8.90 -11.88 -9.80
CA GLU A 114 -9.81 -12.72 -9.00
C GLU A 114 -9.81 -14.12 -9.63
N GLU A 115 -9.52 -15.16 -8.84
CA GLU A 115 -9.61 -16.56 -9.28
C GLU A 115 -11.07 -17.02 -9.39
#